data_AF-A0A947C7I9-F1
#
_entry.id   AF-A0A947C7I9-F1
#
_cell.length_a   1.000
_cell.length_b   1.000
_cell.length_c   1.000
_cell.angle_alpha   90.00
_cell.angle_beta   90.00
_cell.angle_gamma   90.00
#
_symmetry.space_group_name_H-M   'P 1'
#
loop_
_entity.id
_entity.type
_entity.pdbx_description
1 polymer ?
#
loop_
_entity_poly.entity_id
_entity_poly.type
_entity_poly.pdbx_seq_one_letter_code
_entity_poly.pdbx_strand_id
1 'polypeptide(L)'
;MIHRTAHLLGSLLSTLLLLTPSSGCEKDADEAGRVMRPIVSPDFPEPIARVPLPAKWQLDTEHAPGEPSVVGPNGIRGYDTPFKGFSFPLDALQRQVYRQTKQKKRRFRSMEKVIEQDFVPEATKRGTHLVRTYEIPELAKYDERYHSQLYEALPSRKRFLAVGTEWEDEQGEPSFILIRLKVSEGQGSQFWSYYSHRLEAPRSVYEKAKEDLLYAVLNTEHNLAFIAANNQKEKAKSEAFWRKHRRRMNANQRNFEAQQRAFKERSDATNDAIMKGWRDRNAASDRMHDKTIDSIRDEQNMRDPSTGQSYKVESGADQYWKNDQGEYIKSDDRFYNPNRDPNVNNQDWNEMEEQR
;
A
#
# COMPACT_ATOMS: atom_id res chain seq x y z
N MET A 1 11.88 -2.13 2.88
CA MET A 1 12.41 -2.96 3.99
C MET A 1 13.34 -4.09 3.52
N ILE A 2 13.54 -4.26 2.21
CA ILE A 2 14.33 -5.33 1.55
C ILE A 2 15.83 -4.97 1.42
N HIS A 3 16.33 -3.95 2.12
CA HIS A 3 17.71 -3.45 1.89
C HIS A 3 18.64 -3.58 3.10
N ARG A 4 18.12 -3.82 4.32
CA ARG A 4 18.96 -3.77 5.53
C ARG A 4 20.06 -4.83 5.64
N THR A 5 19.98 -5.95 4.93
CA THR A 5 20.94 -7.06 5.11
C THR A 5 22.06 -7.11 4.07
N ALA A 6 21.99 -6.32 2.99
CA ALA A 6 23.13 -6.11 2.09
C ALA A 6 24.06 -4.95 2.55
N HIS A 7 23.78 -4.36 3.72
CA HIS A 7 24.43 -3.15 4.25
C HIS A 7 25.44 -3.41 5.37
N LEU A 8 25.87 -4.65 5.56
CA LEU A 8 26.87 -4.99 6.59
C LEU A 8 28.29 -4.45 6.28
N LEU A 9 28.46 -3.70 5.19
CA LEU A 9 29.65 -2.92 4.89
C LEU A 9 29.43 -1.39 5.01
N GLY A 10 28.33 -0.94 5.62
CA GLY A 10 28.07 0.50 5.80
C GLY A 10 27.02 0.88 6.86
N SER A 11 26.57 -0.04 7.71
CA SER A 11 25.77 0.29 8.90
C SER A 11 25.65 -0.92 9.84
N LEU A 12 26.55 -1.03 10.81
CA LEU A 12 26.30 -1.71 12.08
C LEU A 12 26.93 -0.92 13.22
N LEU A 13 26.08 -0.39 14.10
CA LEU A 13 26.37 -0.36 15.53
C LEU A 13 25.11 -0.04 16.31
N SER A 14 24.61 -1.06 17.00
CA SER A 14 24.01 -0.97 18.32
C SER A 14 23.89 -2.39 18.85
N THR A 15 24.85 -2.84 19.67
CA THR A 15 24.66 -3.19 21.09
C THR A 15 25.94 -3.81 21.63
N LEU A 16 26.39 -3.27 22.76
CA LEU A 16 27.52 -3.63 23.61
C LEU A 16 27.53 -5.13 23.99
N LEU A 17 28.67 -5.82 23.86
CA LEU A 17 29.23 -6.68 24.92
C LEU A 17 30.68 -7.06 24.61
N LEU A 18 31.54 -6.89 25.62
CA LEU A 18 32.97 -7.24 25.65
C LEU A 18 33.24 -8.66 25.15
N LEU A 19 34.23 -8.85 24.27
CA LEU A 19 35.10 -10.03 24.22
C LEU A 19 36.39 -9.73 23.44
N THR A 20 37.50 -10.16 24.04
CA THR A 20 38.91 -9.97 23.67
C THR A 20 39.28 -10.48 22.27
N PRO A 21 40.29 -9.90 21.59
CA PRO A 21 40.74 -10.41 20.30
C PRO A 21 41.52 -11.72 20.48
N SER A 22 40.95 -12.81 19.97
CA SER A 22 41.65 -14.07 19.73
C SER A 22 42.54 -13.90 18.50
N SER A 23 43.86 -13.83 18.74
CA SER A 23 44.90 -13.85 17.72
C SER A 23 44.83 -15.16 16.92
N GLY A 24 44.58 -15.07 15.62
CA GLY A 24 44.47 -16.25 14.74
C GLY A 24 44.90 -15.96 13.31
N CYS A 25 46.15 -16.36 12.99
CA CYS A 25 46.71 -16.61 11.66
C CYS A 25 46.61 -15.51 10.59
N GLU A 26 47.60 -14.61 10.60
CA GLU A 26 48.04 -13.83 9.45
C GLU A 26 48.76 -14.77 8.47
N LYS A 27 48.09 -15.19 7.39
CA LYS A 27 48.70 -15.92 6.28
C LYS A 27 48.46 -15.19 4.96
N ASP A 28 49.57 -15.06 4.24
CA ASP A 28 49.74 -14.83 2.80
C ASP A 28 49.34 -13.43 2.31
N ALA A 29 50.29 -12.49 2.43
CA ALA A 29 50.22 -11.25 1.69
C ALA A 29 50.35 -11.54 0.18
N ASP A 30 49.56 -10.86 -0.66
CA ASP A 30 49.71 -10.93 -2.12
C ASP A 30 51.09 -10.39 -2.57
N GLU A 31 51.42 -10.54 -3.86
CA GLU A 31 52.68 -10.02 -4.43
C GLU A 31 52.86 -8.49 -4.25
N ALA A 32 51.78 -7.77 -3.92
CA ALA A 32 51.76 -6.34 -3.63
C ALA A 32 51.71 -6.00 -2.13
N GLY A 33 51.86 -7.00 -1.24
CA GLY A 33 51.88 -6.80 0.22
C GLY A 33 50.50 -6.59 0.86
N ARG A 34 49.41 -7.05 0.24
CA ARG A 34 48.04 -6.95 0.76
C ARG A 34 47.61 -8.20 1.49
N VAL A 35 46.89 -8.03 2.60
CA VAL A 35 46.37 -9.11 3.44
C VAL A 35 44.84 -9.07 3.40
N MET A 36 44.22 -10.25 3.30
CA MET A 36 42.77 -10.40 3.36
C MET A 36 42.26 -10.14 4.78
N ARG A 37 41.70 -8.96 5.02
CA ARG A 37 41.11 -8.58 6.31
C ARG A 37 39.65 -9.04 6.38
N PRO A 38 39.24 -9.81 7.39
CA PRO A 38 37.86 -10.28 7.50
C PRO A 38 36.93 -9.14 7.91
N ILE A 39 35.73 -9.14 7.35
CA ILE A 39 34.59 -8.34 7.79
C ILE A 39 33.63 -9.29 8.49
N VAL A 40 33.34 -9.04 9.76
CA VAL A 40 32.52 -9.91 10.60
C VAL A 40 31.12 -9.31 10.82
N SER A 41 30.16 -10.16 11.16
CA SER A 41 28.83 -9.75 11.58
C SER A 41 28.46 -10.49 12.86
N PRO A 42 27.85 -9.83 13.86
CA PRO A 42 27.44 -10.51 15.09
C PRO A 42 26.38 -11.59 14.85
N ASP A 43 25.65 -11.51 13.74
CA ASP A 43 24.57 -12.44 13.38
C ASP A 43 25.06 -13.65 12.55
N PHE A 44 26.36 -13.75 12.24
CA PHE A 44 26.90 -14.81 11.39
C PHE A 44 28.27 -15.28 11.90
N PRO A 45 28.47 -16.60 12.10
CA PRO A 45 29.68 -17.12 12.78
C PRO A 45 30.96 -16.98 11.95
N GLU A 46 30.84 -16.85 10.63
CA GLU A 46 31.98 -16.67 9.73
C GLU A 46 32.09 -15.21 9.27
N PRO A 47 33.26 -14.77 8.79
CA PRO A 47 33.36 -13.50 8.09
C PRO A 47 32.38 -13.45 6.91
N ILE A 48 31.62 -12.37 6.82
CA ILE A 48 30.63 -12.13 5.75
C ILE A 48 31.30 -11.67 4.45
N ALA A 49 32.51 -11.14 4.56
CA ALA A 49 33.37 -10.78 3.45
C ALA A 49 34.84 -10.73 3.90
N ARG A 50 35.75 -10.69 2.94
CA ARG A 50 37.18 -10.45 3.16
C ARG A 50 37.65 -9.39 2.17
N VAL A 51 38.38 -8.40 2.65
CA VAL A 51 38.85 -7.28 1.84
C VAL A 51 40.38 -7.29 1.76
N PRO A 52 40.99 -7.27 0.55
CA PRO A 52 42.43 -7.18 0.42
C PRO A 52 42.88 -5.75 0.70
N LEU A 53 43.50 -5.53 1.86
CA LEU A 53 44.07 -4.24 2.25
C LEU A 53 45.59 -4.33 2.36
N PRO A 54 46.35 -3.26 2.07
CA PRO A 54 47.78 -3.24 2.36
C PRO A 54 48.04 -3.68 3.80
N ALA A 55 49.07 -4.50 4.05
CA ALA A 55 49.29 -5.12 5.36
C ALA A 55 49.32 -4.11 6.53
N LYS A 56 49.84 -2.91 6.27
CA LYS A 56 49.95 -1.81 7.25
C LYS A 56 48.65 -1.02 7.47
N TRP A 57 47.60 -1.31 6.71
CA TRP A 57 46.29 -0.71 6.90
C TRP A 57 45.48 -1.52 7.91
N GLN A 58 44.85 -0.81 8.83
CA GLN A 58 44.00 -1.36 9.87
C GLN A 58 42.55 -1.05 9.52
N LEU A 59 41.70 -2.08 9.58
CA LEU A 59 40.26 -1.99 9.37
C LEU A 59 39.57 -1.98 10.73
N ASP A 60 38.76 -0.97 10.99
CA ASP A 60 37.87 -0.90 12.14
C ASP A 60 36.42 -1.02 11.65
N THR A 61 35.81 -2.19 11.90
CA THR A 61 34.41 -2.47 11.54
C THR A 61 33.42 -1.96 12.58
N GLU A 62 33.90 -1.44 13.72
CA GLU A 62 33.11 -0.94 14.86
C GLU A 62 33.37 0.56 15.13
N HIS A 63 33.86 1.27 14.13
CA HIS A 63 34.16 2.70 14.24
C HIS A 63 32.87 3.52 14.52
N ALA A 64 33.01 4.59 15.31
CA ALA A 64 31.92 5.52 15.57
C ALA A 64 31.61 6.39 14.34
N PRO A 65 30.39 6.95 14.21
CA PRO A 65 30.07 7.85 13.11
C PRO A 65 31.02 9.05 13.05
N GLY A 66 31.72 9.20 11.92
CA GLY A 66 32.71 10.26 11.70
C GLY A 66 34.15 9.84 11.99
N GLU A 67 34.36 8.73 12.69
CA GLU A 67 35.69 8.12 12.86
C GLU A 67 36.08 7.33 11.60
N PRO A 68 37.40 7.20 11.33
CA PRO A 68 37.87 6.44 10.19
C PRO A 68 37.57 4.95 10.35
N SER A 69 37.03 4.32 9.31
CA SER A 69 36.87 2.86 9.22
C SER A 69 38.17 2.17 8.79
N VAL A 70 39.10 2.91 8.21
CA VAL A 70 40.42 2.41 7.84
C VAL A 70 41.49 3.42 8.20
N VAL A 71 42.58 2.96 8.82
CA VAL A 71 43.76 3.78 9.11
C VAL A 71 45.00 3.13 8.51
N GLY A 72 45.72 3.88 7.68
CA GLY A 72 46.98 3.46 7.07
C GLY A 72 48.18 4.24 7.62
N PRO A 73 49.41 3.86 7.22
CA PRO A 73 50.60 4.63 7.57
C PRO A 73 50.55 6.02 6.94
N ASN A 74 51.42 6.92 7.40
CA ASN A 74 51.61 8.26 6.83
C ASN A 74 50.32 9.09 6.79
N GLY A 75 49.43 8.94 7.77
CA GLY A 75 48.21 9.76 7.87
C GLY A 75 47.08 9.38 6.92
N ILE A 76 47.14 8.21 6.26
CA ILE A 76 46.04 7.70 5.44
C ILE A 76 44.83 7.38 6.33
N ARG A 77 43.66 7.90 5.97
CA ARG A 77 42.39 7.67 6.67
C ARG A 77 41.26 7.41 5.68
N GLY A 78 40.55 6.31 5.87
CA GLY A 78 39.34 5.95 5.15
C GLY A 78 38.11 6.14 6.03
N TYR A 79 37.03 6.67 5.47
CA TYR A 79 35.76 6.91 6.17
C TYR A 79 34.60 6.37 5.36
N ASP A 80 33.70 5.65 6.02
CA ASP A 80 32.47 5.19 5.40
C ASP A 80 31.32 6.15 5.68
N THR A 81 30.65 6.57 4.61
CA THR A 81 29.42 7.35 4.73
C THR A 81 28.23 6.41 4.83
N PRO A 82 27.34 6.59 5.83
CA PRO A 82 26.18 5.73 6.00
C PRO A 82 25.30 5.69 4.75
N PHE A 83 24.69 4.52 4.54
CA PHE A 83 23.69 4.31 3.49
C PHE A 83 22.60 5.39 3.49
N LYS A 84 22.39 6.03 2.35
CA LYS A 84 21.31 7.00 2.12
C LYS A 84 20.35 6.47 1.06
N GLY A 85 19.11 6.21 1.47
CA GLY A 85 18.05 5.69 0.61
C GLY A 85 16.91 6.69 0.39
N PHE A 86 16.38 6.69 -0.83
CA PHE A 86 15.29 7.54 -1.28
C PHE A 86 14.27 6.72 -2.05
N SER A 87 13.03 7.21 -2.03
CA SER A 87 11.93 6.65 -2.81
C SER A 87 11.21 7.76 -3.56
N PHE A 88 10.61 7.45 -4.70
CA PHE A 88 9.81 8.40 -5.45
C PHE A 88 8.66 7.68 -6.18
N PRO A 89 7.39 8.03 -5.90
CA PRO A 89 6.26 7.45 -6.62
C PRO A 89 6.21 7.98 -8.06
N LEU A 90 6.06 7.09 -9.03
CA LEU A 90 5.98 7.43 -10.46
C LEU A 90 4.53 7.61 -10.94
N ASP A 91 3.57 6.91 -10.33
CA ASP A 91 2.15 6.99 -10.69
C ASP A 91 1.26 7.70 -9.63
N ALA A 92 0.01 7.98 -10.00
CA ALA A 92 -0.94 8.71 -9.16
C ALA A 92 -1.39 7.93 -7.91
N LEU A 93 -1.59 6.62 -8.04
CA LEU A 93 -2.03 5.76 -6.94
C LEU A 93 -0.94 5.69 -5.87
N GLN A 94 0.30 5.47 -6.29
CA GLN A 94 1.46 5.45 -5.39
C GLN A 94 1.69 6.82 -4.76
N ARG A 95 1.46 7.94 -5.47
CA ARG A 95 1.52 9.28 -4.84
C ARG A 95 0.60 9.38 -3.63
N GLN A 96 -0.61 8.82 -3.69
CA GLN A 96 -1.56 8.84 -2.56
C GLN A 96 -1.06 7.97 -1.40
N VAL A 97 -0.60 6.76 -1.67
CA VAL A 97 -0.04 5.85 -0.64
C VAL A 97 1.19 6.48 0.04
N TYR A 98 2.07 7.07 -0.75
CA TYR A 98 3.33 7.64 -0.25
C TYR A 98 3.13 8.91 0.57
N ARG A 99 2.02 9.66 0.42
CA ARG A 99 1.72 10.82 1.29
C ARG A 99 1.73 10.45 2.77
N GLN A 100 1.36 9.21 3.10
CA GLN A 100 1.28 8.72 4.48
C GLN A 100 2.62 8.17 5.01
N THR A 101 3.64 8.06 4.17
CA THR A 101 4.95 7.50 4.56
C THR A 101 5.93 8.59 5.00
N LYS A 102 6.72 8.33 6.05
CA LYS A 102 7.85 9.17 6.50
C LYS A 102 9.13 8.97 5.67
N GLN A 103 9.06 8.27 4.54
CA GLN A 103 10.25 8.00 3.72
C GLN A 103 10.77 9.28 3.07
N LYS A 104 12.09 9.41 2.93
CA LYS A 104 12.71 10.52 2.20
C LYS A 104 12.32 10.40 0.72
N LYS A 105 11.68 11.44 0.20
CA LYS A 105 11.14 11.48 -1.16
C LYS A 105 12.07 12.29 -2.05
N ARG A 106 12.80 11.60 -2.94
CA ARG A 106 13.62 12.26 -3.95
C ARG A 106 13.72 11.37 -5.17
N ARG A 107 13.49 11.93 -6.35
CA ARG A 107 13.70 11.22 -7.62
C ARG A 107 15.19 11.26 -7.96
N PHE A 108 15.75 10.14 -8.35
CA PHE A 108 17.07 10.10 -8.98
C PHE A 108 17.00 10.79 -10.34
N ARG A 109 17.89 11.76 -10.56
CA ARG A 109 18.00 12.48 -11.82
C ARG A 109 19.26 12.06 -12.56
N SER A 110 20.39 12.31 -11.96
CA SER A 110 21.71 11.97 -12.48
C SER A 110 22.73 11.92 -11.34
N MET A 111 23.94 11.43 -11.60
CA MET A 111 24.99 11.39 -10.58
C MET A 111 25.47 12.80 -10.22
N GLU A 112 25.56 13.69 -11.19
CA GLU A 112 25.96 15.09 -11.01
C GLU A 112 25.04 15.78 -9.99
N LYS A 113 23.72 15.57 -10.10
CA LYS A 113 22.76 16.12 -9.14
C LYS A 113 22.91 15.53 -7.74
N VAL A 114 23.38 14.28 -7.60
CA VAL A 114 23.68 13.70 -6.29
C VAL A 114 24.92 14.37 -5.70
N ILE A 115 25.99 14.51 -6.50
CA ILE A 115 27.23 15.17 -6.10
C ILE A 115 26.95 16.62 -5.66
N GLU A 116 26.26 17.40 -6.50
CA GLU A 116 25.91 18.79 -6.23
C GLU A 116 25.06 18.97 -4.97
N GLN A 117 24.10 18.07 -4.72
CA GLN A 117 23.13 18.25 -3.62
C GLN A 117 23.62 17.69 -2.28
N ASP A 118 24.42 16.61 -2.33
CA ASP A 118 24.74 15.86 -1.11
C ASP A 118 26.20 15.90 -0.72
N PHE A 119 27.11 16.10 -1.68
CA PHE A 119 28.55 16.05 -1.44
C PHE A 119 29.18 17.43 -1.45
N VAL A 120 28.86 18.26 -2.45
CA VAL A 120 29.37 19.64 -2.53
C VAL A 120 29.08 20.44 -1.24
N PRO A 121 27.85 20.45 -0.68
CA PRO A 121 27.59 21.24 0.52
C PRO A 121 28.38 20.76 1.75
N GLU A 122 28.62 19.46 1.87
CA GLU A 122 29.41 18.89 2.96
C GLU A 122 30.90 19.15 2.76
N ALA A 123 31.39 19.08 1.52
CA ALA A 123 32.76 19.41 1.16
C ALA A 123 33.08 20.90 1.40
N THR A 124 32.18 21.81 1.00
CA THR A 124 32.32 23.25 1.23
C THR A 124 32.36 23.58 2.71
N LYS A 125 31.54 22.94 3.55
CA LYS A 125 31.60 23.10 5.03
C LYS A 125 32.96 22.69 5.62
N ARG A 126 33.71 21.85 4.92
CA ARG A 126 35.04 21.36 5.32
C ARG A 126 36.19 22.13 4.66
N GLY A 127 35.90 23.20 3.94
CA GLY A 127 36.93 23.97 3.22
C GLY A 127 37.53 23.24 2.02
N THR A 128 36.81 22.27 1.45
CA THR A 128 37.26 21.52 0.27
C THR A 128 36.42 21.83 -0.96
N HIS A 129 37.01 21.73 -2.15
CA HIS A 129 36.36 21.97 -3.42
C HIS A 129 36.57 20.82 -4.40
N LEU A 130 35.60 20.60 -5.28
CA LEU A 130 35.62 19.51 -6.25
C LEU A 130 36.60 19.84 -7.38
N VAL A 131 37.57 18.96 -7.61
CA VAL A 131 38.58 19.07 -8.67
C VAL A 131 38.20 18.22 -9.86
N ARG A 132 37.76 16.98 -9.63
CA ARG A 132 37.50 16.02 -10.71
C ARG A 132 36.37 15.06 -10.38
N THR A 133 35.67 14.61 -11.41
CA THR A 133 34.69 13.52 -11.36
C THR A 133 34.93 12.56 -12.53
N TYR A 134 34.85 11.25 -12.30
CA TYR A 134 34.97 10.23 -13.35
C TYR A 134 34.20 8.95 -13.00
N GLU A 135 33.68 8.27 -14.01
CA GLU A 135 33.00 6.99 -13.86
C GLU A 135 34.00 5.85 -13.60
N ILE A 136 33.55 4.84 -12.83
CA ILE A 136 34.30 3.62 -12.53
C ILE A 136 33.43 2.43 -12.94
N PRO A 137 33.27 2.16 -14.25
CA PRO A 137 32.30 1.19 -14.77
C PRO A 137 32.58 -0.24 -14.32
N GLU A 138 33.83 -0.61 -14.06
CA GLU A 138 34.23 -1.91 -13.53
C GLU A 138 33.57 -2.18 -12.17
N LEU A 139 33.51 -1.14 -11.32
CA LEU A 139 32.91 -1.23 -10.01
C LEU A 139 31.38 -1.25 -10.08
N ALA A 140 30.78 -0.52 -11.03
CA ALA A 140 29.34 -0.63 -11.30
C ALA A 140 28.95 -2.06 -11.71
N LYS A 141 29.76 -2.71 -12.57
CA LYS A 141 29.58 -4.12 -12.96
C LYS A 141 29.80 -5.08 -11.79
N TYR A 142 30.80 -4.82 -10.94
CA TYR A 142 31.02 -5.58 -9.71
C TYR A 142 29.78 -5.53 -8.81
N ASP A 143 29.22 -4.33 -8.59
CA ASP A 143 28.02 -4.13 -7.78
C ASP A 143 26.81 -4.87 -8.34
N GLU A 144 26.64 -4.84 -9.66
CA GLU A 144 25.60 -5.57 -10.36
C GLU A 144 25.72 -7.08 -10.15
N ARG A 145 26.93 -7.66 -10.29
CA ARG A 145 27.19 -9.09 -10.07
C ARG A 145 26.95 -9.51 -8.62
N TYR A 146 27.30 -8.68 -7.65
CA TYR A 146 26.99 -8.96 -6.26
C TYR A 146 25.47 -8.93 -6.03
N HIS A 147 24.78 -7.91 -6.54
CA HIS A 147 23.35 -7.75 -6.33
C HIS A 147 22.48 -8.77 -7.09
N SER A 148 22.96 -9.35 -8.18
CA SER A 148 22.25 -10.41 -8.90
C SER A 148 22.18 -11.72 -8.10
N GLN A 149 23.08 -11.90 -7.13
CA GLN A 149 23.07 -13.03 -6.21
C GLN A 149 22.08 -12.85 -5.06
N LEU A 150 21.54 -11.63 -4.85
CA LEU A 150 20.63 -11.34 -3.75
C LEU A 150 19.18 -11.66 -4.11
N TYR A 151 18.43 -12.21 -3.14
CA TYR A 151 17.01 -12.49 -3.30
C TYR A 151 16.21 -11.22 -3.60
N GLU A 152 15.36 -11.30 -4.62
CA GLU A 152 14.46 -10.23 -5.03
C GLU A 152 13.02 -10.74 -5.06
N ALA A 153 12.15 -10.11 -4.27
CA ALA A 153 10.75 -10.52 -4.16
C ALA A 153 9.90 -10.10 -5.37
N LEU A 154 10.28 -9.01 -6.04
CA LEU A 154 9.51 -8.40 -7.13
C LEU A 154 10.47 -7.97 -8.24
N PRO A 155 10.16 -8.26 -9.51
CA PRO A 155 11.00 -7.84 -10.60
C PRO A 155 11.12 -6.31 -10.63
N SER A 156 12.34 -5.81 -10.83
CA SER A 156 12.62 -4.40 -10.99
C SER A 156 13.72 -4.18 -12.02
N ARG A 157 13.66 -3.06 -12.74
CA ARG A 157 14.77 -2.62 -13.58
C ARG A 157 15.80 -1.95 -12.69
N LYS A 158 17.03 -2.47 -12.67
CA LYS A 158 18.11 -1.94 -11.85
C LYS A 158 19.14 -1.23 -12.71
N ARG A 159 19.78 -0.22 -12.14
CA ARG A 159 20.98 0.43 -12.68
C ARG A 159 21.97 0.65 -11.56
N PHE A 160 23.22 0.30 -11.81
CA PHE A 160 24.35 0.50 -10.89
C PHE A 160 25.26 1.56 -11.46
N LEU A 161 25.72 2.48 -10.62
CA LEU A 161 26.62 3.56 -10.98
C LEU A 161 27.72 3.63 -9.91
N ALA A 162 28.96 3.82 -10.36
CA ALA A 162 30.09 4.06 -9.48
C ALA A 162 30.90 5.22 -10.05
N VAL A 163 31.21 6.20 -9.21
CA VAL A 163 31.92 7.42 -9.60
C VAL A 163 32.99 7.74 -8.56
N GLY A 164 34.19 8.06 -9.03
CA GLY A 164 35.25 8.67 -8.25
C GLY A 164 35.16 10.19 -8.34
N THR A 165 35.29 10.85 -7.20
CA THR A 165 35.40 12.31 -7.11
C THR A 165 36.65 12.69 -6.34
N GLU A 166 37.38 13.67 -6.85
CA GLU A 166 38.62 14.17 -6.23
C GLU A 166 38.43 15.61 -5.79
N TRP A 167 38.95 15.91 -4.62
CA TRP A 167 38.74 17.17 -3.91
C TRP A 167 40.06 17.66 -3.34
N GLU A 168 40.20 18.97 -3.21
CA GLU A 168 41.36 19.60 -2.56
C GLU A 168 40.89 20.59 -1.50
N ASP A 169 41.61 20.64 -0.38
CA ASP A 169 41.44 21.68 0.63
C ASP A 169 42.19 22.98 0.27
N GLU A 170 42.10 23.99 1.13
CA GLU A 170 42.80 25.28 0.94
C GLU A 170 44.33 25.17 0.95
N GLN A 171 44.88 24.12 1.56
CA GLN A 171 46.31 23.82 1.60
C GLN A 171 46.77 22.98 0.39
N GLY A 172 45.83 22.54 -0.44
CA GLY A 172 46.08 21.65 -1.57
C GLY A 172 46.31 20.20 -1.13
N GLU A 173 45.86 19.76 0.03
CA GLU A 173 45.86 18.33 0.35
C GLU A 173 44.68 17.63 -0.35
N PRO A 174 44.95 16.53 -1.06
CA PRO A 174 43.94 15.84 -1.85
C PRO A 174 43.09 14.89 -0.98
N SER A 175 41.83 14.74 -1.37
CA SER A 175 40.96 13.68 -0.88
C SER A 175 40.12 13.08 -1.99
N PHE A 176 39.76 11.81 -1.82
CA PHE A 176 39.00 11.04 -2.80
C PHE A 176 37.69 10.58 -2.17
N ILE A 177 36.58 10.65 -2.92
CA ILE A 177 35.31 10.05 -2.52
C ILE A 177 34.85 9.12 -3.64
N LEU A 178 34.76 7.83 -3.32
CA LEU A 178 34.12 6.81 -4.13
C LEU A 178 32.63 6.76 -3.78
N ILE A 179 31.77 7.03 -4.76
CA ILE A 179 30.31 7.00 -4.61
C ILE A 179 29.77 5.79 -5.37
N ARG A 180 29.07 4.89 -4.65
CA ARG A 180 28.43 3.70 -5.23
C ARG A 180 26.92 3.83 -5.07
N LEU A 181 26.19 3.70 -6.18
CA LEU A 181 24.78 4.02 -6.26
C LEU A 181 24.01 2.93 -7.00
N LYS A 182 22.81 2.64 -6.49
CA LYS A 182 21.83 1.76 -7.12
C LYS A 182 20.52 2.52 -7.35
N VAL A 183 19.97 2.40 -8.56
CA VAL A 183 18.60 2.80 -8.90
C VAL A 183 17.80 1.55 -9.21
N SER A 184 16.55 1.50 -8.75
CA SER A 184 15.61 0.41 -8.94
C SER A 184 14.25 0.99 -9.30
N GLU A 185 13.68 0.57 -10.41
CA GLU A 185 12.38 1.02 -10.89
C GLU A 185 11.45 -0.18 -11.10
N GLY A 186 10.26 -0.10 -10.52
CA GLY A 186 9.25 -1.16 -10.62
C GLY A 186 8.03 -0.83 -9.78
N GLN A 187 6.91 -1.49 -10.06
CA GLN A 187 5.67 -1.38 -9.27
C GLN A 187 5.19 0.08 -9.08
N GLY A 188 5.37 0.92 -10.11
CA GLY A 188 4.94 2.32 -10.07
C GLY A 188 5.81 3.24 -9.22
N SER A 189 7.00 2.80 -8.80
CA SER A 189 7.91 3.58 -7.95
C SER A 189 9.37 3.46 -8.41
N GLN A 190 10.15 4.47 -8.06
CA GLN A 190 11.61 4.46 -8.13
C GLN A 190 12.16 4.42 -6.70
N PHE A 191 13.10 3.52 -6.45
CA PHE A 191 13.93 3.49 -5.25
C PHE A 191 15.36 3.68 -5.68
N TRP A 192 16.11 4.50 -4.96
CA TRP A 192 17.53 4.61 -5.20
C TRP A 192 18.26 4.92 -3.93
N SER A 193 19.53 4.58 -3.92
CA SER A 193 20.36 4.74 -2.75
C SER A 193 21.82 4.78 -3.11
N TYR A 194 22.60 5.42 -2.26
CA TYR A 194 24.04 5.42 -2.38
C TYR A 194 24.70 5.24 -1.01
N TYR A 195 25.97 4.88 -1.07
CA TYR A 195 26.93 4.93 0.02
C TYR A 195 28.27 5.36 -0.58
N SER A 196 29.20 5.79 0.26
CA SER A 196 30.47 6.29 -0.23
C SER A 196 31.61 6.00 0.72
N HIS A 197 32.79 5.80 0.15
CA HIS A 197 34.05 5.65 0.85
C HIS A 197 34.88 6.89 0.58
N ARG A 198 35.27 7.60 1.63
CA ARG A 198 36.14 8.77 1.53
C ARG A 198 37.54 8.40 1.98
N LEU A 199 38.54 8.85 1.25
CA LEU A 199 39.95 8.67 1.54
C LEU A 199 40.60 10.03 1.69
N GLU A 200 41.26 10.25 2.82
CA GLU A 200 42.18 11.35 3.06
C GLU A 200 43.59 10.76 3.13
N ALA A 201 44.54 11.38 2.44
CA ALA A 201 45.93 10.96 2.47
C ALA A 201 46.81 12.15 2.09
N PRO A 202 48.01 12.30 2.68
CA PRO A 202 48.95 13.32 2.23
C PRO A 202 49.26 13.20 0.75
N ARG A 203 49.45 14.33 0.07
CA ARG A 203 49.72 14.41 -1.37
C ARG A 203 50.82 13.45 -1.85
N SER A 204 51.85 13.22 -1.04
CA SER A 204 52.97 12.32 -1.37
C SER A 204 52.61 10.84 -1.50
N VAL A 205 51.51 10.39 -0.87
CA VAL A 205 51.07 8.98 -0.88
C VAL A 205 49.64 8.81 -1.43
N TYR A 206 48.98 9.90 -1.79
CA TYR A 206 47.57 9.94 -2.18
C TYR A 206 47.22 9.02 -3.34
N GLU A 207 47.96 9.10 -4.46
CA GLU A 207 47.66 8.29 -5.65
C GLU A 207 47.73 6.79 -5.34
N LYS A 208 48.77 6.37 -4.62
CA LYS A 208 48.93 4.97 -4.21
C LYS A 208 47.83 4.52 -3.25
N ALA A 209 47.47 5.37 -2.27
CA ALA A 209 46.39 5.07 -1.34
C ALA A 209 45.02 4.94 -2.06
N LYS A 210 44.76 5.81 -3.06
CA LYS A 210 43.56 5.76 -3.89
C LYS A 210 43.49 4.47 -4.70
N GLU A 211 44.59 4.07 -5.32
CA GLU A 211 44.70 2.79 -6.04
C GLU A 211 44.46 1.59 -5.11
N ASP A 212 45.06 1.59 -3.91
CA ASP A 212 44.90 0.49 -2.96
C ASP A 212 43.47 0.41 -2.42
N LEU A 213 42.79 1.54 -2.18
CA LEU A 213 41.37 1.55 -1.83
C LEU A 213 40.50 0.99 -2.96
N LEU A 214 40.71 1.45 -4.20
CA LEU A 214 39.94 0.97 -5.34
C LEU A 214 40.15 -0.53 -5.57
N TYR A 215 41.38 -1.00 -5.44
CA TYR A 215 41.73 -2.42 -5.50
C TYR A 215 41.00 -3.20 -4.40
N ALA A 216 41.04 -2.72 -3.16
CA ALA A 216 40.38 -3.37 -2.02
C ALA A 216 38.88 -3.57 -2.27
N VAL A 217 38.20 -2.51 -2.75
CA VAL A 217 36.76 -2.55 -3.02
C VAL A 217 36.44 -3.50 -4.18
N LEU A 218 37.20 -3.46 -5.27
CA LEU A 218 36.96 -4.30 -6.46
C LEU A 218 37.24 -5.78 -6.23
N ASN A 219 38.15 -6.10 -5.30
CA ASN A 219 38.59 -7.46 -5.00
C ASN A 219 38.09 -7.95 -3.65
N THR A 220 37.04 -7.34 -3.10
CA THR A 220 36.38 -7.86 -1.90
C THR A 220 35.76 -9.22 -2.22
N GLU A 221 36.08 -10.21 -1.41
CA GLU A 221 35.51 -11.55 -1.50
C GLU A 221 34.29 -11.64 -0.58
N HIS A 222 33.11 -11.87 -1.15
CA HIS A 222 31.89 -12.05 -0.36
C HIS A 222 31.70 -13.52 0.01
N ASN A 223 31.28 -13.78 1.25
CA ASN A 223 30.96 -15.14 1.71
C ASN A 223 29.64 -15.61 1.08
N LEU A 224 29.72 -16.62 0.20
CA LEU A 224 28.55 -17.18 -0.48
C LEU A 224 27.57 -17.88 0.48
N ALA A 225 28.07 -18.50 1.56
CA ALA A 225 27.20 -19.12 2.57
C ALA A 225 26.38 -18.05 3.31
N PHE A 226 26.99 -16.90 3.60
CA PHE A 226 26.27 -15.75 4.16
C PHE A 226 25.20 -15.23 3.20
N ILE A 227 25.53 -15.04 1.91
CA ILE A 227 24.57 -14.61 0.89
C ILE A 227 23.39 -15.58 0.81
N ALA A 228 23.66 -16.89 0.76
CA ALA A 228 22.62 -17.92 0.69
C ALA A 228 21.71 -17.91 1.94
N ALA A 229 22.30 -17.84 3.14
CA ALA A 229 21.55 -17.76 4.40
C ALA A 229 20.66 -16.50 4.45
N ASN A 230 21.21 -15.35 4.06
CA ASN A 230 20.45 -14.10 3.99
C ASN A 230 19.31 -14.16 2.97
N ASN A 231 19.54 -14.76 1.80
CA ASN A 231 18.52 -14.94 0.77
C ASN A 231 17.35 -15.81 1.26
N GLN A 232 17.64 -16.90 1.98
CA GLN A 232 16.61 -17.74 2.58
C GLN A 232 15.79 -16.96 3.62
N LYS A 233 16.45 -16.17 4.47
CA LYS A 233 15.79 -15.30 5.46
C LYS A 233 14.87 -14.28 4.81
N GLU A 234 15.34 -13.58 3.77
CA GLU A 234 14.54 -12.58 3.06
C GLU A 234 13.39 -13.20 2.25
N LYS A 235 13.60 -14.38 1.66
CA LYS A 235 12.55 -15.17 1.02
C LYS A 235 11.44 -15.55 2.00
N ALA A 236 11.79 -16.08 3.16
CA ALA A 236 10.82 -16.45 4.19
C ALA A 236 10.00 -15.24 4.69
N LYS A 237 10.64 -14.08 4.87
CA LYS A 237 9.96 -12.82 5.20
C LYS A 237 9.01 -12.36 4.11
N SER A 238 9.45 -12.40 2.84
CA SER A 238 8.64 -12.06 1.67
C SER A 238 7.39 -12.96 1.60
N GLU A 239 7.56 -14.27 1.75
CA GLU A 239 6.44 -15.23 1.76
C GLU A 239 5.48 -14.97 2.93
N ALA A 240 5.98 -14.70 4.13
CA ALA A 240 5.14 -14.35 5.27
C ALA A 240 4.32 -13.08 5.02
N PHE A 241 4.94 -12.04 4.44
CA PHE A 241 4.26 -10.83 4.02
C PHE A 241 3.17 -11.12 2.99
N TRP A 242 3.47 -11.91 1.96
CA TRP A 242 2.49 -12.27 0.92
C TRP A 242 1.34 -13.13 1.47
N ARG A 243 1.60 -14.04 2.41
CA ARG A 243 0.54 -14.80 3.11
C ARG A 243 -0.40 -13.85 3.87
N LYS A 244 0.14 -12.89 4.62
CA LYS A 244 -0.66 -11.89 5.34
C LYS A 244 -1.45 -11.01 4.36
N HIS A 245 -0.82 -10.57 3.28
CA HIS A 245 -1.47 -9.78 2.24
C HIS A 245 -2.63 -10.53 1.59
N ARG A 246 -2.42 -11.80 1.19
CA ARG A 246 -3.45 -12.66 0.58
C ARG A 246 -4.64 -12.88 1.52
N ARG A 247 -4.38 -13.13 2.81
CA ARG A 247 -5.45 -13.23 3.82
C ARG A 247 -6.29 -11.96 3.90
N ARG A 248 -5.65 -10.79 3.90
CA ARG A 248 -6.36 -9.50 3.89
C ARG A 248 -7.18 -9.30 2.62
N MET A 249 -6.63 -9.62 1.44
CA MET A 249 -7.35 -9.49 0.18
C MET A 249 -8.58 -10.42 0.13
N ASN A 250 -8.45 -11.67 0.57
CA ASN A 250 -9.58 -12.60 0.65
C ASN A 250 -10.67 -12.10 1.62
N ALA A 251 -10.29 -11.54 2.77
CA ALA A 251 -11.24 -10.97 3.71
C ALA A 251 -11.95 -9.74 3.12
N ASN A 252 -11.21 -8.84 2.47
CA ASN A 252 -11.78 -7.67 1.80
C ASN A 252 -12.76 -8.07 0.69
N GLN A 253 -12.41 -9.09 -0.11
CA GLN A 253 -13.28 -9.61 -1.16
C GLN A 253 -14.61 -10.13 -0.59
N ARG A 254 -14.55 -10.95 0.48
CA ARG A 254 -15.75 -11.45 1.16
C ARG A 254 -16.61 -10.33 1.74
N ASN A 255 -15.98 -9.31 2.32
CA ASN A 255 -16.70 -8.15 2.85
C ASN A 255 -17.38 -7.35 1.74
N PHE A 256 -16.70 -7.15 0.61
CA PHE A 256 -17.28 -6.48 -0.56
C PHE A 256 -18.46 -7.26 -1.11
N GLU A 257 -18.34 -8.57 -1.29
CA GLU A 257 -19.44 -9.44 -1.74
C GLU A 257 -20.64 -9.42 -0.78
N ALA A 258 -20.39 -9.42 0.53
CA ALA A 258 -21.44 -9.28 1.54
C ALA A 258 -22.15 -7.92 1.44
N GLN A 259 -21.39 -6.83 1.26
CA GLN A 259 -21.95 -5.49 1.06
C GLN A 259 -22.79 -5.40 -0.21
N GLN A 260 -22.33 -6.02 -1.32
CA GLN A 260 -23.08 -6.05 -2.57
C GLN A 260 -24.40 -6.82 -2.44
N ARG A 261 -24.40 -7.96 -1.72
CA ARG A 261 -25.63 -8.70 -1.42
C ARG A 261 -26.60 -7.88 -0.57
N ALA A 262 -26.13 -7.29 0.53
CA ALA A 262 -26.95 -6.46 1.39
C ALA A 262 -27.49 -5.22 0.65
N PHE A 263 -26.71 -4.64 -0.26
CA PHE A 263 -27.16 -3.54 -1.12
C PHE A 263 -28.27 -3.98 -2.07
N LYS A 264 -28.12 -5.14 -2.72
CA LYS A 264 -29.16 -5.70 -3.59
C LYS A 264 -30.44 -5.99 -2.81
N GLU A 265 -30.34 -6.69 -1.69
CA GLU A 265 -31.48 -6.98 -0.80
C GLU A 265 -32.20 -5.70 -0.36
N ARG A 266 -31.45 -4.66 0.02
CA ARG A 266 -32.00 -3.36 0.38
C ARG A 266 -32.67 -2.66 -0.80
N SER A 267 -32.07 -2.73 -1.98
CA SER A 267 -32.62 -2.15 -3.21
C SER A 267 -33.93 -2.84 -3.59
N ASP A 268 -33.97 -4.17 -3.54
CA ASP A 268 -35.16 -4.96 -3.84
C ASP A 268 -36.28 -4.65 -2.83
N ALA A 269 -35.99 -4.65 -1.53
CA ALA A 269 -36.95 -4.29 -0.49
C ALA A 269 -37.47 -2.84 -0.62
N THR A 270 -36.60 -1.90 -1.04
CA THR A 270 -36.99 -0.50 -1.27
C THR A 270 -37.91 -0.39 -2.49
N ASN A 271 -37.57 -1.07 -3.59
CA ASN A 271 -38.41 -1.11 -4.79
C ASN A 271 -39.77 -1.75 -4.50
N ASP A 272 -39.80 -2.85 -3.74
CA ASP A 272 -41.04 -3.50 -3.32
C ASP A 272 -41.91 -2.59 -2.45
N ALA A 273 -41.30 -1.86 -1.51
CA ALA A 273 -42.02 -0.89 -0.68
C ALA A 273 -42.59 0.27 -1.50
N ILE A 274 -41.84 0.79 -2.48
CA ILE A 274 -42.30 1.83 -3.41
C ILE A 274 -43.47 1.32 -4.25
N MET A 275 -43.33 0.13 -4.84
CA MET A 275 -44.38 -0.48 -5.66
C MET A 275 -45.63 -0.79 -4.84
N LYS A 276 -45.48 -1.28 -3.61
CA LYS A 276 -46.60 -1.46 -2.67
C LYS A 276 -47.29 -0.13 -2.38
N GLY A 277 -46.55 0.92 -2.04
CA GLY A 277 -47.12 2.25 -1.79
C GLY A 277 -47.82 2.85 -3.00
N TRP A 278 -47.32 2.60 -4.21
CA TRP A 278 -48.00 3.00 -5.46
C TRP A 278 -49.32 2.24 -5.65
N ARG A 279 -49.33 0.91 -5.47
CA ARG A 279 -50.54 0.09 -5.56
C ARG A 279 -51.59 0.51 -4.51
N ASP A 280 -51.17 0.72 -3.26
CA ASP A 280 -52.05 1.12 -2.16
C ASP A 280 -52.70 2.48 -2.43
N ARG A 281 -51.95 3.44 -3.01
CA ARG A 281 -52.49 4.76 -3.42
C ARG A 281 -53.46 4.67 -4.59
N ASN A 282 -53.15 3.88 -5.62
CA ASN A 282 -54.10 3.68 -6.72
C ASN A 282 -55.39 3.04 -6.22
N ALA A 283 -55.32 1.97 -5.43
CA ALA A 283 -56.50 1.33 -4.85
C ALA A 283 -57.30 2.28 -3.94
N ALA A 284 -56.66 3.23 -3.25
CA ALA A 284 -57.35 4.27 -2.50
C ALA A 284 -58.00 5.33 -3.42
N SER A 285 -57.31 5.73 -4.48
CA SER A 285 -57.82 6.67 -5.48
C SER A 285 -59.02 6.09 -6.22
N ASP A 286 -58.96 4.82 -6.62
CA ASP A 286 -60.06 4.10 -7.27
C ASP A 286 -61.28 4.06 -6.35
N ARG A 287 -61.10 3.68 -5.08
CA ARG A 287 -62.18 3.71 -4.08
C ARG A 287 -62.78 5.10 -3.87
N MET A 288 -61.95 6.15 -3.88
CA MET A 288 -62.43 7.53 -3.74
C MET A 288 -63.18 7.98 -4.99
N HIS A 289 -62.68 7.60 -6.18
CA HIS A 289 -63.32 7.86 -7.45
C HIS A 289 -64.67 7.16 -7.52
N ASP A 290 -64.75 5.87 -7.17
CA ASP A 290 -65.98 5.10 -7.08
C ASP A 290 -66.98 5.78 -6.14
N LYS A 291 -66.55 6.19 -4.93
CA LYS A 291 -67.41 6.95 -4.00
C LYS A 291 -67.88 8.29 -4.57
N THR A 292 -67.04 8.95 -5.36
CA THR A 292 -67.41 10.22 -6.01
C THR A 292 -68.41 9.99 -7.14
N ILE A 293 -68.22 8.95 -7.96
CA ILE A 293 -69.16 8.58 -9.01
C ILE A 293 -70.50 8.17 -8.40
N ASP A 294 -70.47 7.37 -7.34
CA ASP A 294 -71.66 6.98 -6.57
C ASP A 294 -72.38 8.24 -6.07
N SER A 295 -71.66 9.20 -5.47
CA SER A 295 -72.25 10.47 -5.04
C SER A 295 -72.79 11.34 -6.18
N ILE A 296 -72.17 11.35 -7.38
CA ILE A 296 -72.67 12.10 -8.54
C ILE A 296 -73.94 11.46 -9.09
N ARG A 297 -74.06 10.13 -9.00
CA ARG A 297 -75.22 9.37 -9.45
C ARG A 297 -76.32 9.29 -8.39
N ASP A 298 -76.10 9.89 -7.22
CA ASP A 298 -76.92 9.68 -6.03
C ASP A 298 -77.14 8.18 -5.80
N GLU A 299 -76.09 7.37 -5.84
CA GLU A 299 -76.10 5.92 -5.60
C GLU A 299 -75.33 5.59 -4.31
N GLN A 300 -75.74 4.53 -3.60
CA GLN A 300 -75.03 3.95 -2.46
C GLN A 300 -74.97 2.43 -2.59
N ASN A 301 -73.93 1.83 -2.00
CA ASN A 301 -73.73 0.38 -2.03
C ASN A 301 -74.50 -0.27 -0.88
N MET A 302 -75.53 -1.05 -1.23
CA MET A 302 -76.29 -1.87 -0.30
C MET A 302 -75.91 -3.34 -0.43
N ARG A 303 -75.80 -4.03 0.69
CA ARG A 303 -75.49 -5.45 0.77
C ARG A 303 -76.74 -6.22 1.19
N ASP A 304 -77.04 -7.27 0.44
CA ASP A 304 -78.06 -8.23 0.84
C ASP A 304 -77.44 -9.19 1.89
N PRO A 305 -77.93 -9.21 3.14
CA PRO A 305 -77.38 -10.06 4.20
C PRO A 305 -77.64 -11.55 3.97
N SER A 306 -78.64 -11.92 3.13
CA SER A 306 -78.99 -13.31 2.85
C SER A 306 -78.06 -13.97 1.83
N THR A 307 -77.60 -13.21 0.84
CA THR A 307 -76.73 -13.70 -0.25
C THR A 307 -75.28 -13.21 -0.14
N GLY A 308 -75.04 -12.14 0.62
CA GLY A 308 -73.74 -11.48 0.79
C GLY A 308 -73.30 -10.65 -0.41
N GLN A 309 -74.14 -10.52 -1.45
CA GLN A 309 -73.85 -9.72 -2.65
C GLN A 309 -74.13 -8.23 -2.42
N SER A 310 -73.38 -7.37 -3.12
CA SER A 310 -73.50 -5.91 -3.05
C SER A 310 -74.14 -5.35 -4.32
N TYR A 311 -75.00 -4.35 -4.17
CA TYR A 311 -75.75 -3.69 -5.24
C TYR A 311 -75.70 -2.18 -5.08
N LYS A 312 -75.67 -1.45 -6.20
CA LYS A 312 -75.82 0.01 -6.21
C LYS A 312 -77.30 0.35 -6.26
N VAL A 313 -77.77 1.16 -5.31
CA VAL A 313 -79.15 1.65 -5.24
C VAL A 313 -79.15 3.16 -5.13
N GLU A 314 -80.22 3.81 -5.57
CA GLU A 314 -80.36 5.27 -5.45
C GLU A 314 -80.40 5.69 -3.96
N SER A 315 -79.49 6.58 -3.56
CA SER A 315 -79.33 7.17 -2.24
C SER A 315 -80.52 8.03 -1.83
N GLY A 316 -80.71 8.19 -0.51
CA GLY A 316 -81.67 9.13 0.06
C GLY A 316 -82.86 8.53 0.81
N ALA A 317 -82.88 7.20 1.02
CA ALA A 317 -83.89 6.55 1.86
C ALA A 317 -83.32 5.92 3.13
N ASP A 318 -84.15 5.79 4.18
CA ASP A 318 -83.77 5.18 5.46
C ASP A 318 -83.75 3.64 5.41
N GLN A 319 -84.57 3.03 4.55
CA GLN A 319 -84.69 1.58 4.39
C GLN A 319 -84.78 1.16 2.93
N TYR A 320 -84.11 0.04 2.62
CA TYR A 320 -84.13 -0.56 1.28
C TYR A 320 -84.47 -2.03 1.38
N TRP A 321 -85.38 -2.46 0.53
CA TRP A 321 -85.87 -3.83 0.47
C TRP A 321 -85.72 -4.37 -0.93
N LYS A 322 -85.35 -5.65 -1.08
CA LYS A 322 -85.13 -6.28 -2.38
C LYS A 322 -85.83 -7.63 -2.46
N ASN A 323 -86.40 -7.96 -3.62
CA ASN A 323 -86.98 -9.27 -3.90
C ASN A 323 -86.03 -10.16 -4.74
N ASP A 324 -86.41 -11.41 -4.93
CA ASP A 324 -85.65 -12.38 -5.73
C ASP A 324 -85.61 -12.05 -7.23
N GLN A 325 -86.54 -11.22 -7.70
CA GLN A 325 -86.64 -10.74 -9.08
C GLN A 325 -85.68 -9.58 -9.40
N GLY A 326 -84.99 -9.04 -8.39
CA GLY A 326 -84.02 -7.96 -8.55
C GLY A 326 -84.62 -6.54 -8.50
N GLU A 327 -85.91 -6.41 -8.20
CA GLU A 327 -86.56 -5.12 -7.90
C GLU A 327 -86.22 -4.69 -6.47
N TYR A 328 -86.18 -3.38 -6.24
CA TYR A 328 -85.99 -2.82 -4.90
C TYR A 328 -87.02 -1.74 -4.57
N ILE A 329 -87.40 -1.66 -3.30
CA ILE A 329 -88.22 -0.59 -2.72
C ILE A 329 -87.34 0.24 -1.79
N LYS A 330 -87.49 1.56 -1.88
CA LYS A 330 -86.89 2.54 -0.96
C LYS A 330 -87.98 3.20 -0.12
N SER A 331 -87.75 3.38 1.19
CA SER A 331 -88.70 4.03 2.11
C SER A 331 -87.96 4.87 3.15
N ASP A 332 -88.53 6.04 3.46
CA ASP A 332 -88.07 6.93 4.54
C ASP A 332 -88.74 6.62 5.88
N ASP A 333 -89.80 5.82 5.88
CA ASP A 333 -90.50 5.43 7.08
C ASP A 333 -89.83 4.20 7.68
N ARG A 334 -89.18 4.39 8.85
CA ARG A 334 -88.49 3.35 9.63
C ARG A 334 -89.38 2.19 10.10
N PHE A 335 -90.70 2.35 10.01
CA PHE A 335 -91.67 1.32 10.35
C PHE A 335 -92.29 0.66 9.12
N TYR A 336 -91.87 1.07 7.92
CA TYR A 336 -92.35 0.48 6.67
C TYR A 336 -91.79 -0.93 6.50
N ASN A 337 -92.68 -1.87 6.20
CA ASN A 337 -92.32 -3.23 5.86
C ASN A 337 -93.14 -3.66 4.63
N PRO A 338 -92.52 -3.81 3.45
CA PRO A 338 -93.25 -4.13 2.22
C PRO A 338 -93.91 -5.52 2.27
N ASN A 339 -93.43 -6.45 3.10
CA ASN A 339 -94.10 -7.73 3.32
C ASN A 339 -95.44 -7.60 4.06
N ARG A 340 -95.77 -6.42 4.58
CA ARG A 340 -97.04 -6.10 5.26
C ARG A 340 -97.92 -5.11 4.49
N ASP A 341 -97.42 -4.58 3.37
CA ASP A 341 -98.16 -3.63 2.53
C ASP A 341 -99.01 -4.40 1.50
N PRO A 342 -100.36 -4.32 1.55
CA PRO A 342 -101.24 -5.06 0.65
C PRO A 342 -101.02 -4.79 -0.85
N ASN A 343 -100.31 -3.72 -1.21
CA ASN A 343 -100.06 -3.35 -2.60
C ASN A 343 -98.81 -4.04 -3.18
N VAL A 344 -97.89 -4.52 -2.34
CA VAL A 344 -96.57 -5.05 -2.77
C VAL A 344 -96.16 -6.35 -2.05
N ASN A 345 -96.99 -6.88 -1.15
CA ASN A 345 -96.73 -8.10 -0.38
C ASN A 345 -97.02 -9.42 -1.13
N ASN A 346 -97.17 -9.38 -2.45
CA ASN A 346 -97.33 -10.55 -3.30
C ASN A 346 -95.98 -11.24 -3.62
N GLN A 347 -94.88 -10.72 -3.06
CA GLN A 347 -93.52 -11.25 -3.17
C GLN A 347 -92.74 -11.02 -1.87
N ASP A 348 -91.72 -11.85 -1.64
CA ASP A 348 -90.87 -11.76 -0.45
C ASP A 348 -89.81 -10.67 -0.63
N TRP A 349 -89.73 -9.77 0.35
CA TRP A 349 -88.79 -8.66 0.38
C TRP A 349 -87.80 -8.82 1.54
N ASN A 350 -86.52 -8.79 1.22
CA ASN A 350 -85.42 -8.83 2.18
C ASN A 350 -84.84 -7.44 2.40
N GLU A 351 -84.65 -7.04 3.66
CA GLU A 351 -84.02 -5.76 4.00
C GLU A 351 -82.54 -5.81 3.66
N MET A 352 -82.05 -4.77 2.98
CA MET A 352 -80.64 -4.62 2.64
C MET A 352 -79.92 -3.76 3.68
N GLU A 353 -78.64 -4.05 3.91
CA GLU A 353 -77.79 -3.32 4.85
C GLU A 353 -76.79 -2.44 4.12
N GLU A 354 -76.54 -1.23 4.64
CA GLU A 354 -75.52 -0.33 4.08
C GLU A 354 -74.12 -0.94 4.18
N GLN A 355 -73.42 -1.03 3.05
CA GLN A 355 -72.04 -1.49 3.02
C GLN A 355 -71.08 -0.32 3.29
N ARG A 356 -70.60 -0.23 4.54
CA ARG A 356 -69.67 0.82 4.99
C ARG A 356 -68.21 0.62 4.54
#